data_AF-A0AAD4JF31-F1
#
_entry.id   AF-A0AAD4JF31-F1
#
_cell.length_a   1.000
_cell.length_b   1.000
_cell.length_c   1.000
_cell.angle_alpha   90.00
_cell.angle_beta   90.00
_cell.angle_gamma   90.00
#
_symmetry.space_group_name_H-M   'P 1'
#
loop_
_entity.id
_entity.type
_entity.pdbx_description
1 polymer ?
#
loop_
_entity_poly.entity_id
_entity_poly.type
_entity_poly.pdbx_seq_one_letter_code
_entity_poly.pdbx_strand_id
1 'polypeptide(L)'
;MEEFGNETREPHNCVVNLRRNPVRRKEKVVIGCGAGFTGDRPAAALKLLQRVKELDYLVLECLAERMLAERYRDAKSGDKGYDPRNLGLQNKREL
;
A
#
# COMPACT_ATOMS: atom_id res chain seq x y z
N MET A 1 0.39 0.67 41.92
CA MET A 1 -0.38 -0.35 41.18
C MET A 1 -1.52 0.43 40.53
N GLU A 2 -1.28 0.97 39.34
CA GLU A 2 -2.27 1.81 38.65
C GLU A 2 -3.25 0.89 37.92
N GLU A 3 -4.52 1.02 38.26
CA GLU A 3 -5.61 0.26 37.65
C GLU A 3 -5.76 0.66 36.19
N PHE A 4 -5.53 -0.29 35.28
CA PHE A 4 -5.88 -0.15 33.88
C PHE A 4 -7.41 -0.08 33.77
N GLY A 5 -7.92 1.14 33.59
CA GLY A 5 -9.33 1.40 33.28
C GLY A 5 -9.77 0.54 32.10
N ASN A 6 -10.78 -0.29 32.35
CA ASN A 6 -11.33 -1.23 31.39
C ASN A 6 -12.25 -0.46 30.43
N GLU A 7 -11.68 0.37 29.54
CA GLU A 7 -12.42 0.96 28.43
C GLU A 7 -12.70 -0.14 27.39
N THR A 8 -13.86 -0.79 27.51
CA THR A 8 -14.42 -1.58 26.43
C THR A 8 -14.74 -0.64 25.26
N ARG A 9 -13.77 -0.46 24.36
CA ARG A 9 -13.98 0.24 23.09
C ARG A 9 -14.99 -0.56 22.27
N GLU A 10 -16.23 -0.10 22.25
CA GLU A 10 -17.25 -0.67 21.38
C GLU A 10 -16.77 -0.60 19.92
N PRO A 11 -16.86 -1.68 19.14
CA PRO A 11 -16.41 -1.67 17.76
C PRO A 11 -17.25 -0.67 16.96
N HIS A 12 -16.62 0.40 16.49
CA HIS A 12 -17.27 1.39 15.64
C HIS A 12 -17.40 0.82 14.23
N ASN A 13 -18.61 0.80 13.69
CA ASN A 13 -18.83 0.37 12.32
C ASN A 13 -18.34 1.48 11.37
N CYS A 14 -17.42 1.14 10.47
CA CYS A 14 -17.01 2.04 9.39
C CYS A 14 -18.15 2.17 8.39
N VAL A 15 -18.88 3.29 8.44
CA VAL A 15 -19.95 3.57 7.46
C VAL A 15 -19.32 4.20 6.21
N VAL A 16 -19.39 3.49 5.10
CA VAL A 16 -18.97 4.04 3.79
C VAL A 16 -20.05 5.00 3.29
N ASN A 17 -19.79 6.30 3.43
CA ASN A 17 -20.70 7.33 2.91
C ASN A 17 -20.47 7.55 1.40
N LEU A 18 -21.54 7.49 0.62
CA LEU A 18 -21.48 7.85 -0.80
C LEU A 18 -21.17 9.35 -0.96
N ARG A 19 -20.42 9.71 -2.01
CA ARG A 19 -20.21 11.12 -2.36
C ARG A 19 -21.56 11.77 -2.69
N ARG A 20 -21.84 12.96 -2.12
CA ARG A 20 -23.10 13.71 -2.26
C ARG A 20 -23.50 14.09 -3.70
N ASN A 21 -22.63 13.90 -4.70
CA ASN A 21 -22.94 14.09 -6.12
C ASN A 21 -21.91 13.32 -6.97
N PRO A 22 -22.12 12.03 -7.26
CA PRO A 22 -21.15 11.25 -8.01
C PRO A 22 -21.17 11.63 -9.49
N VAL A 23 -20.11 12.30 -9.95
CA VAL A 23 -19.94 12.60 -11.38
C VAL A 23 -19.26 11.42 -12.08
N ARG A 24 -19.96 10.82 -13.03
CA ARG A 24 -19.39 9.79 -13.91
C ARG A 24 -18.36 10.42 -14.84
N ARG A 25 -17.09 10.03 -14.69
CA ARG A 25 -15.97 10.58 -15.47
C ARG A 25 -15.65 9.80 -16.75
N LYS A 26 -15.98 8.51 -16.79
CA LYS A 26 -15.78 7.63 -17.95
C LYS A 26 -16.90 6.60 -18.09
N GLU A 27 -17.17 6.19 -19.33
CA GLU A 27 -18.14 5.12 -19.63
C GLU A 27 -17.60 3.76 -19.17
N LYS A 28 -16.35 3.48 -19.52
CA LYS A 28 -15.58 2.29 -19.12
C LYS A 28 -14.38 2.72 -18.29
N VAL A 29 -14.10 2.01 -17.21
CA VAL A 29 -12.93 2.22 -16.35
C VAL A 29 -12.06 0.97 -16.36
N VAL A 30 -10.78 1.12 -16.63
CA VAL A 30 -9.78 0.04 -16.63
C VAL A 30 -8.90 0.19 -15.41
N ILE A 31 -9.00 -0.79 -14.50
CA ILE A 31 -8.27 -0.80 -13.23
C ILE A 31 -7.24 -1.93 -13.28
N GLY A 32 -5.98 -1.59 -13.08
CA GLY A 32 -4.91 -2.55 -12.84
C GLY A 32 -4.84 -2.87 -11.36
N CYS A 33 -4.98 -4.14 -10.99
CA CYS A 33 -4.78 -4.59 -9.62
C CYS A 33 -3.49 -5.41 -9.53
N GLY A 34 -2.64 -5.06 -8.56
CA GLY A 34 -1.47 -5.86 -8.23
C GLY A 34 -1.80 -6.88 -7.15
N ALA A 35 -2.24 -8.08 -7.52
CA ALA A 35 -2.40 -9.16 -6.55
C ALA A 35 -1.02 -9.76 -6.21
N GLY A 36 -0.60 -9.68 -4.93
CA GLY A 36 0.54 -10.45 -4.43
C GLY A 36 1.94 -9.90 -4.74
N PHE A 37 2.12 -8.59 -4.94
CA PHE A 37 3.45 -8.00 -5.02
C PHE A 37 4.09 -7.90 -3.63
N THR A 38 4.69 -8.99 -3.17
CA THR A 38 5.61 -8.97 -2.02
C THR A 38 6.75 -8.00 -2.31
N GLY A 39 6.77 -6.91 -1.56
CA GLY A 39 7.60 -5.74 -1.82
C GLY A 39 7.07 -4.99 -3.04
N ASP A 40 6.54 -3.78 -2.84
CA ASP A 40 6.18 -2.85 -3.91
C ASP A 40 7.31 -2.82 -4.94
N ARG A 41 7.13 -3.51 -6.07
CA ARG A 41 8.05 -3.42 -7.19
C ARG A 41 7.44 -2.43 -8.17
N PRO A 42 7.88 -1.16 -8.19
CA PRO A 42 7.65 -0.25 -9.30
C PRO A 42 7.89 -0.93 -10.65
N ALA A 43 8.79 -1.91 -10.73
CA ALA A 43 9.04 -2.70 -11.93
C ALA A 43 7.83 -3.47 -12.48
N ALA A 44 6.96 -4.01 -11.61
CA ALA A 44 5.80 -4.76 -12.07
C ALA A 44 4.63 -3.84 -12.44
N ALA A 45 4.43 -2.78 -11.64
CA ALA A 45 3.57 -1.66 -12.02
C ALA A 45 3.99 -1.09 -13.38
N LEU A 46 5.29 -0.88 -13.60
CA LEU A 46 5.85 -0.41 -14.85
C LEU A 46 5.59 -1.37 -16.01
N LYS A 47 5.77 -2.68 -15.82
CA LYS A 47 5.43 -3.69 -16.84
C LYS A 47 3.95 -3.65 -17.20
N LEU A 48 3.06 -3.45 -16.22
CA LEU A 48 1.63 -3.33 -16.46
C LEU A 48 1.33 -2.08 -17.29
N LEU A 49 1.90 -0.93 -16.90
CA LEU A 49 1.76 0.36 -17.60
C LEU A 49 2.32 0.30 -19.04
N GLN A 50 3.39 -0.45 -19.28
CA GLN A 50 3.97 -0.63 -20.61
C GLN A 50 3.08 -1.50 -21.52
N ARG A 51 2.37 -2.47 -20.96
CA ARG A 51 1.55 -3.43 -21.72
C ARG A 51 0.13 -2.94 -21.96
N VAL A 52 -0.43 -2.18 -21.02
CA VAL A 52 -1.82 -1.72 -21.05
C VAL A 52 -1.85 -0.25 -21.41
N LYS A 53 -2.27 0.07 -22.64
CA LYS A 53 -2.28 1.45 -23.16
C LYS A 53 -3.28 2.38 -22.46
N GLU A 54 -4.42 1.85 -22.02
CA GLU A 54 -5.54 2.65 -21.49
C GLU A 54 -5.84 2.27 -20.03
N LEU A 55 -4.81 2.26 -19.16
CA LEU A 55 -4.99 2.03 -17.73
C LEU A 55 -5.41 3.32 -17.03
N ASP A 56 -6.57 3.32 -16.35
CA ASP A 56 -7.08 4.51 -15.65
C ASP A 56 -6.55 4.62 -14.21
N TYR A 57 -6.48 3.49 -13.53
CA TYR A 57 -6.07 3.41 -12.14
C TYR A 57 -5.18 2.20 -11.92
N LEU A 58 -4.17 2.35 -11.08
CA LEU A 58 -3.37 1.26 -10.54
C LEU A 58 -3.65 1.15 -9.04
N VAL A 59 -4.16 0.01 -8.61
CA VAL A 59 -4.45 -0.30 -7.21
C VAL A 59 -3.35 -1.21 -6.68
N LEU A 60 -2.71 -0.76 -5.61
CA LEU A 60 -1.70 -1.50 -4.87
C LEU A 60 -2.29 -1.88 -3.52
N GLU A 61 -2.26 -3.17 -3.21
CA GLU A 61 -2.65 -3.67 -1.90
C GLU A 61 -1.48 -3.50 -0.92
N CYS A 62 -1.70 -2.75 0.16
CA CYS A 62 -0.75 -2.72 1.26
C CYS A 62 -1.12 -3.81 2.27
N LEU A 63 -0.47 -4.98 2.18
CA LEU A 63 -0.55 -6.02 3.21
C LEU A 63 0.31 -5.60 4.42
N ALA A 64 -0.24 -4.73 5.25
CA ALA A 64 0.43 -4.13 6.40
C ALA A 64 0.94 -5.19 7.39
N GLU A 65 0.21 -6.28 7.62
CA GLU A 65 0.57 -7.34 8.56
C GLU A 65 1.81 -8.10 8.09
N ARG A 66 1.91 -8.38 6.79
CA ARG A 66 3.09 -9.06 6.21
C ARG A 66 4.31 -8.15 6.24
N MET A 67 4.13 -6.87 5.95
CA MET A 67 5.20 -5.87 6.05
C MET A 67 5.68 -5.74 7.50
N LEU A 68 4.77 -5.65 8.46
CA LEU A 68 5.08 -5.58 9.89
C LEU A 68 5.84 -6.83 10.37
N ALA A 69 5.41 -8.02 9.95
CA ALA A 69 6.08 -9.28 10.30
C ALA A 69 7.50 -9.40 9.72
N GLU A 70 7.72 -8.90 8.49
CA GLU A 70 9.07 -8.78 7.91
C GLU A 70 9.93 -7.79 8.69
N ARG A 71 9.44 -6.57 8.97
CA ARG A 71 10.20 -5.56 9.72
C ARG A 71 10.51 -5.97 11.15
N TYR A 72 9.59 -6.67 11.80
CA TYR A 72 9.83 -7.18 13.14
C TYR A 72 10.95 -8.23 13.17
N ARG A 73 11.10 -9.04 12.11
CA ARG A 73 12.25 -9.93 11.95
C ARG A 73 13.54 -9.15 11.70
N ASP A 74 13.51 -8.18 10.77
CA ASP A 74 14.67 -7.36 10.41
C ASP A 74 15.21 -6.57 11.63
N ALA A 75 14.31 -5.95 12.39
CA ALA A 75 14.64 -5.21 13.61
C ALA A 75 15.21 -6.12 14.71
N LYS A 76 14.71 -7.36 14.85
CA LYS A 76 15.28 -8.36 15.76
C LYS A 76 16.70 -8.78 15.38
N SER A 77 17.04 -8.75 14.09
CA SER A 77 18.40 -9.00 13.60
C SER A 77 19.34 -7.79 13.70
N GLY A 78 18.89 -6.66 14.26
CA GLY A 78 19.71 -5.45 14.42
C GLY A 78 19.78 -4.56 13.17
N ASP A 79 18.93 -4.82 12.18
CA ASP A 79 18.80 -3.95 11.01
C ASP A 79 17.89 -2.75 11.32
N LYS A 80 17.97 -1.69 10.50
CA LYS A 80 17.29 -0.39 10.74
C LYS A 80 15.76 -0.45 10.69
N GLY A 81 15.17 -1.62 10.43
CA GLY A 81 13.71 -1.82 10.40
C GLY A 81 13.01 -1.13 9.22
N TYR A 82 13.75 -0.63 8.23
CA TYR A 82 13.22 -0.09 6.98
C TYR A 82 14.01 -0.62 5.78
N ASP A 83 13.35 -0.83 4.64
CA ASP A 83 14.05 -1.15 3.39
C ASP A 83 14.45 0.16 2.72
N PRO A 84 15.76 0.45 2.57
CA PRO A 84 16.23 1.68 1.93
C PRO A 84 15.76 1.80 0.46
N ARG A 85 15.36 0.71 -0.18
CA ARG A 85 14.79 0.73 -1.55
C ARG A 85 13.40 1.36 -1.59
N ASN A 86 12.67 1.38 -0.47
CA ASN A 86 11.32 1.95 -0.36
C ASN A 86 11.31 3.47 -0.08
N LEU A 87 12.46 4.05 0.30
CA LEU A 87 12.59 5.50 0.57
C LEU A 87 12.85 6.35 -0.69
N GLY A 88 13.00 5.73 -1.86
CA GLY A 88 13.02 6.42 -3.16
C GLY A 88 14.32 7.14 -3.51
N LEU A 89 14.78 6.90 -4.74
CA LEU A 89 15.40 7.89 -5.64
C LEU A 89 16.47 8.83 -5.05
N GLN A 90 17.69 8.34 -4.87
CA GLN A 90 18.89 9.19 -4.89
C GLN A 90 19.99 8.49 -5.71
N ASN A 91 20.35 9.12 -6.83
CA ASN A 91 21.57 8.93 -7.63
C ASN A 91 21.75 7.63 -8.44
N LYS A 92 21.32 7.68 -9.71
CA LYS A 92 22.14 7.22 -10.86
C LYS A 92 21.97 8.18 -12.04
N ARG A 93 22.53 9.38 -11.91
CA ARG A 93 23.26 9.99 -13.03
C ARG A 93 24.62 9.28 -13.03
N GLU A 94 25.12 8.94 -14.21
CA GLU A 94 26.35 8.18 -14.50
C GLU A 94 26.21 6.64 -14.45
N LEU A 95 25.82 6.07 -15.59
CA LEU A 95 26.67 5.27 -16.49
C LEU A 95 25.91 4.99 -17.78
#